data_AF-A0A6D2KXW3-F1
#
_entry.id   AF-A0A6D2KXW3-F1
#
_cell.length_a   1.000
_cell.length_b   1.000
_cell.length_c   1.000
_cell.angle_alpha   90.00
_cell.angle_beta   90.00
_cell.angle_gamma   90.00
#
_symmetry.space_group_name_H-M   'P 1'
#
loop_
_entity.id
_entity.type
_entity.pdbx_description
1 polymer ?
#
loop_
_entity_poly.entity_id
_entity_poly.type
_entity_poly.pdbx_seq_one_letter_code
_entity_poly.pdbx_strand_id
1 'polypeptide(L)'
;MVAKEGSYSLPLEIFTCKTVHTMKLGSGFAIDFIPADALLPALKTLLLDSVRFFNDFGGRCAFQALVSASPVLEELVMDGIEWESWRWSSAVSSPILQRLTIRRQV
;
A
#
# COMPACT_ATOMS: atom_id res chain seq x y z
N MET A 1 12.42 16.16 3.34
CA MET A 1 11.28 16.33 2.41
C MET A 1 11.85 16.64 1.04
N VAL A 2 11.94 15.65 0.16
CA VAL A 2 11.93 15.83 -1.30
C VAL A 2 11.26 14.56 -1.82
N ALA A 3 9.98 14.65 -2.19
CA ALA A 3 9.42 13.65 -3.08
C ALA A 3 10.32 13.61 -4.32
N LYS A 4 10.84 12.43 -4.69
CA LYS A 4 11.64 12.30 -5.91
C LYS A 4 10.83 12.93 -7.05
N GLU A 5 11.47 13.81 -7.81
CA GLU A 5 10.86 14.62 -8.88
C GLU A 5 9.84 13.78 -9.68
N GLY A 6 8.56 14.14 -9.56
CA GLY A 6 7.44 13.43 -10.21
C GLY A 6 6.66 12.41 -9.36
N SER A 7 6.84 12.35 -8.03
CA SER A 7 5.93 11.59 -7.14
C SER A 7 5.00 12.50 -6.35
N TYR A 8 3.69 12.21 -6.42
CA TYR A 8 2.70 12.87 -5.57
C TYR A 8 2.54 12.08 -4.27
N SER A 9 2.72 12.77 -3.14
CA SER A 9 2.37 12.22 -1.82
C SER A 9 0.85 12.16 -1.69
N LEU A 10 0.34 10.98 -1.36
CA LEU A 10 -1.10 10.79 -1.13
C LEU A 10 -1.55 11.55 0.14
N PRO A 11 -2.71 12.24 0.11
CA PRO A 11 -3.29 12.83 1.32
C PRO A 11 -3.50 11.75 2.38
N LEU A 12 -3.03 11.97 3.60
CA LEU A 12 -3.04 10.95 4.66
C LEU A 12 -4.47 10.64 5.15
N GLU A 13 -5.39 11.59 4.95
CA GLU A 13 -6.80 11.49 5.33
C GLU A 13 -7.51 10.33 4.62
N ILE A 14 -7.05 9.90 3.44
CA ILE A 14 -7.64 8.77 2.72
C ILE A 14 -7.52 7.46 3.52
N PHE A 15 -6.52 7.35 4.38
CA PHE A 15 -6.30 6.17 5.23
C PHE A 15 -7.19 6.16 6.48
N THR A 16 -8.09 7.13 6.60
CA THR A 16 -9.11 7.21 7.67
C THR A 16 -10.52 6.93 7.16
N CYS A 17 -10.66 6.63 5.86
CA CYS A 17 -11.95 6.36 5.24
C CYS A 17 -12.59 5.07 5.78
N LYS A 18 -13.73 5.21 6.47
CA LYS A 18 -14.42 4.09 7.13
C LYS A 18 -15.30 3.24 6.21
N THR A 19 -15.65 3.76 5.04
CA THR A 19 -16.67 3.17 4.15
C THR A 19 -16.14 2.71 2.80
N VAL A 20 -14.85 2.96 2.51
CA VAL A 20 -14.25 2.59 1.23
C VAL A 20 -14.01 1.08 1.21
N HIS A 21 -14.70 0.39 0.31
CA HIS A 21 -14.57 -1.06 0.13
C HIS A 21 -13.48 -1.45 -0.86
N THR A 22 -13.20 -0.56 -1.82
CA THR A 22 -12.21 -0.79 -2.87
C THR A 22 -11.36 0.46 -3.01
N MET A 23 -10.05 0.29 -2.89
CA MET A 23 -9.05 1.34 -3.11
C MET A 23 -8.17 0.93 -4.28
N LYS A 24 -8.01 1.84 -5.25
CA LYS A 24 -7.15 1.66 -6.42
C LYS A 24 -6.19 2.83 -6.49
N LEU A 25 -4.90 2.52 -6.44
CA LEU A 25 -3.83 3.51 -6.56
C LEU A 25 -3.02 3.16 -7.80
N GLY A 26 -2.87 4.13 -8.70
CA GLY A 26 -2.16 3.97 -9.97
C GLY A 26 -0.75 4.53 -9.96
N SER A 27 -0.16 4.59 -11.15
CA SER A 27 1.17 5.14 -11.37
C SER A 27 1.25 6.62 -10.97
N GLY A 28 2.45 7.06 -10.55
CA GLY A 28 2.73 8.44 -10.13
C GLY A 28 2.53 8.71 -8.64
N PHE A 29 1.94 7.77 -7.89
CA PHE A 29 1.86 7.86 -6.43
C PHE A 29 3.09 7.28 -5.73
N ALA A 30 3.51 7.97 -4.69
CA ALA A 30 4.47 7.50 -3.72
C ALA A 30 3.86 7.50 -2.32
N ILE A 31 4.02 6.39 -1.61
CA ILE A 31 3.62 6.26 -0.21
C ILE A 31 4.90 6.19 0.62
N ASP A 32 5.21 7.30 1.28
CA ASP A 32 6.38 7.43 2.15
C ASP A 32 6.07 6.97 3.59
N PHE A 33 4.83 7.19 4.02
CA PHE A 33 4.38 6.98 5.38
C PHE A 33 2.88 6.74 5.45
N ILE A 34 2.46 5.87 6.37
CA ILE A 34 1.06 5.66 6.75
C ILE A 34 0.93 6.02 8.24
N PRO A 35 -0.04 6.87 8.62
CA PRO A 35 -0.29 7.22 10.02
C PRO A 35 -0.51 5.99 10.90
N ALA A 36 -0.06 6.06 12.16
CA ALA A 36 -0.23 4.94 13.10
C ALA A 36 -1.71 4.68 13.45
N ASP A 37 -2.56 5.69 13.30
CA ASP A 37 -4.01 5.68 13.50
C ASP A 37 -4.80 5.44 12.20
N ALA A 38 -4.12 5.14 11.09
CA ALA A 38 -4.76 4.73 9.85
C ALA A 38 -5.66 3.50 10.08
N LEU A 39 -6.90 3.59 9.62
CA LEU A 39 -7.88 2.52 9.74
C LEU A 39 -8.85 2.55 8.57
N LEU A 40 -8.87 1.45 7.83
CA LEU A 40 -9.70 1.19 6.65
C LEU A 40 -10.58 -0.04 6.94
N PRO A 41 -11.55 0.08 7.87
CA PRO A 41 -12.28 -1.05 8.43
C PRO A 41 -13.22 -1.75 7.45
N ALA A 42 -13.51 -1.13 6.29
CA ALA A 42 -14.36 -1.69 5.25
C ALA A 42 -13.58 -2.13 4.00
N LEU A 43 -12.26 -1.91 3.95
CA LEU A 43 -11.48 -2.11 2.73
C LEU A 43 -11.25 -3.61 2.46
N LYS A 44 -11.94 -4.12 1.45
CA LYS A 44 -11.88 -5.51 1.01
C LYS A 44 -10.92 -5.74 -0.15
N THR A 45 -10.81 -4.75 -1.04
CA THR A 45 -9.99 -4.86 -2.25
C THR A 45 -9.00 -3.71 -2.33
N LEU A 46 -7.71 -4.05 -2.38
CA LEU A 46 -6.62 -3.10 -2.59
C LEU A 46 -5.91 -3.42 -3.92
N LEU A 47 -5.90 -2.45 -4.83
CA LEU A 47 -5.16 -2.53 -6.08
C LEU A 47 -4.07 -1.46 -6.09
N LEU A 48 -2.85 -1.91 -6.29
CA LEU A 48 -1.65 -1.08 -6.42
C LEU A 48 -1.07 -1.33 -7.80
N ASP A 49 -1.13 -0.34 -8.68
CA ASP A 49 -0.55 -0.38 -10.01
C ASP A 49 0.62 0.62 -10.06
N SER A 50 1.84 0.08 -10.17
CA SER A 50 3.07 0.85 -10.30
C SER A 50 3.28 1.89 -9.18
N VAL A 51 2.77 1.56 -7.98
CA VAL A 51 2.88 2.40 -6.78
C VAL A 51 4.23 2.21 -6.11
N ARG A 52 4.89 3.32 -5.77
CA ARG A 52 6.18 3.28 -5.07
C ARG A 52 5.97 3.39 -3.57
N PHE A 53 6.65 2.53 -2.82
CA PHE A 53 6.76 2.63 -1.36
C PHE A 53 8.19 3.00 -1.01
N PHE A 54 8.36 4.05 -0.22
CA PHE A 54 9.66 4.43 0.33
C PHE A 54 9.79 3.90 1.76
N ASN A 55 11.01 3.58 2.16
CA ASN A 55 11.29 3.02 3.48
C ASN A 55 12.45 3.74 4.11
N ASP A 56 12.17 4.88 4.73
CA ASP A 56 13.21 5.66 5.42
C ASP A 56 12.76 6.26 6.76
N PHE A 57 11.60 5.87 7.30
CA PHE A 57 11.14 6.39 8.59
C PHE A 57 11.06 5.28 9.65
N GLY A 58 12.16 5.07 10.36
CA GLY A 58 12.16 4.40 11.67
C GLY A 58 11.87 2.89 11.65
N GLY A 59 12.12 2.20 10.54
CA GLY A 59 11.98 0.74 10.44
C GLY A 59 10.54 0.23 10.25
N ARG A 60 9.55 1.11 10.10
CA ARG A 60 8.17 0.73 9.73
C ARG A 60 7.97 0.82 8.22
N CYS A 61 7.67 -0.31 7.59
CA CYS A 61 7.33 -0.35 6.18
C CYS A 61 5.92 0.22 5.95
N ALA A 62 5.80 1.27 5.12
CA ALA A 62 4.50 1.90 4.81
C ALA A 62 3.50 0.92 4.18
N PHE A 63 3.98 -0.02 3.36
CA PHE A 63 3.14 -1.09 2.82
C PHE A 63 2.56 -1.99 3.93
N GLN A 64 3.39 -2.41 4.89
CA GLN A 64 2.91 -3.24 6.01
C GLN A 64 1.90 -2.47 6.88
N ALA A 65 2.11 -1.17 7.07
CA ALA A 65 1.16 -0.32 7.78
C ALA A 65 -0.18 -0.22 7.03
N LEU A 66 -0.17 -0.08 5.71
CA LEU A 66 -1.39 -0.07 4.87
C LEU A 66 -2.18 -1.38 4.96
N VAL A 67 -1.49 -2.53 4.87
CA VAL A 67 -2.12 -3.85 5.03
C VAL A 67 -2.69 -4.00 6.44
N SER A 68 -1.95 -3.56 7.46
CA SER A 68 -2.39 -3.64 8.87
C SER A 68 -3.58 -2.73 9.18
N ALA A 69 -3.68 -1.58 8.50
CA ALA A 69 -4.83 -0.69 8.61
C ALA A 69 -6.12 -1.27 7.99
N SER A 70 -6.01 -2.37 7.23
CA SER A 70 -7.10 -2.96 6.45
C SER A 70 -7.45 -4.37 6.96
N PRO A 71 -8.04 -4.51 8.17
CA PRO A 71 -8.21 -5.81 8.83
C PRO A 71 -9.20 -6.76 8.13
N VAL A 72 -9.94 -6.29 7.13
CA VAL A 72 -10.92 -7.06 6.35
C VAL A 72 -10.50 -7.26 4.88
N LEU A 73 -9.21 -7.09 4.57
CA LEU A 73 -8.69 -7.19 3.22
C LEU A 73 -8.80 -8.63 2.68
N GLU A 74 -9.67 -8.83 1.69
CA GLU A 74 -9.94 -10.11 1.03
C GLU A 74 -9.14 -10.26 -0.27
N GLU A 75 -8.79 -9.14 -0.92
CA GLU A 75 -8.09 -9.14 -2.21
C GLU A 75 -6.99 -8.08 -2.28
N LEU A 76 -5.79 -8.52 -2.67
CA LEU A 76 -4.64 -7.68 -2.93
C LEU A 76 -4.12 -7.92 -4.36
N VAL A 77 -4.06 -6.85 -5.14
CA VAL A 77 -3.48 -6.85 -6.49
C VAL A 77 -2.31 -5.87 -6.51
N MET A 78 -1.16 -6.37 -6.91
CA MET A 78 0.08 -5.62 -7.04
C MET A 78 0.60 -5.78 -8.46
N ASP A 79 0.36 -4.78 -9.31
CA ASP A 79 0.76 -4.75 -10.71
C ASP A 79 1.85 -3.70 -10.92
N GLY A 80 2.73 -3.93 -11.90
CA GLY A 80 3.76 -2.95 -12.27
C GLY A 80 4.79 -2.66 -11.16
N ILE A 81 5.00 -3.62 -10.26
CA ILE A 81 5.83 -3.39 -9.09
C ILE A 81 7.31 -3.68 -9.38
N GLU A 82 8.19 -2.73 -9.03
CA GLU A 82 9.65 -2.88 -9.04
C GLU A 82 10.16 -3.71 -7.84
N TRP A 83 9.86 -5.01 -7.84
CA TRP A 83 10.16 -5.94 -6.74
C TRP A 83 11.64 -5.98 -6.31
N GLU A 84 12.56 -5.68 -7.21
CA GLU A 84 14.01 -5.67 -6.95
C GLU A 84 14.42 -4.55 -5.98
N SER A 85 13.60 -3.50 -5.88
CA SER A 85 13.75 -2.42 -4.90
C SER A 85 13.09 -2.74 -3.54
N TRP A 86 12.36 -3.86 -3.44
CA TRP A 86 11.52 -4.19 -2.27
C TRP A 86 12.25 -5.08 -1.27
N ARG A 87 12.87 -4.47 -0.25
CA ARG A 87 13.46 -5.23 0.88
C ARG A 87 12.42 -5.72 1.92
N TRP A 88 11.15 -5.36 1.78
CA TRP A 88 10.08 -5.62 2.76
C TRP A 88 9.03 -6.63 2.28
N SER A 89 9.23 -7.23 1.09
CA SER A 89 8.30 -8.16 0.44
C SER A 89 8.06 -9.45 1.24
N SER A 90 8.82 -9.70 2.30
CA SER A 90 8.73 -10.90 3.15
C SER A 90 7.61 -10.87 4.20
N ALA A 91 6.89 -9.75 4.39
CA ALA A 91 6.03 -9.54 5.56
C ALA A 91 4.51 -9.51 5.29
N VAL A 92 4.05 -9.89 4.09
CA VAL A 92 2.60 -9.91 3.80
C VAL A 92 1.99 -11.18 4.38
N SER A 93 1.51 -11.12 5.62
CA SER A 93 0.75 -12.18 6.26
C SER A 93 -0.65 -11.68 6.59
N SER A 94 -1.67 -12.32 6.04
CA SER A 94 -3.08 -12.05 6.36
C SER A 94 -3.85 -13.36 6.45
N PRO A 95 -4.56 -13.63 7.56
CA PRO A 95 -5.31 -14.88 7.73
C PRO A 95 -6.60 -14.94 6.90
N ILE A 96 -7.05 -13.82 6.36
CA ILE A 96 -8.34 -13.70 5.65
C ILE A 96 -8.19 -13.38 4.16
N LEU A 97 -6.97 -13.12 3.68
CA LEU A 97 -6.72 -12.77 2.29
C LEU A 97 -7.06 -13.96 1.39
N GLN A 98 -8.02 -13.78 0.50
CA GLN A 98 -8.53 -14.84 -0.38
C GLN A 98 -7.88 -14.79 -1.77
N ARG A 99 -7.54 -13.59 -2.23
CA ARG A 99 -6.95 -13.37 -3.56
C ARG A 99 -5.70 -12.52 -3.45
N LEU A 100 -4.62 -13.04 -4.03
CA LEU A 100 -3.34 -12.35 -4.15
C LEU A 100 -2.87 -12.42 -5.59
N THR A 101 -2.68 -11.26 -6.21
CA THR A 101 -2.09 -11.13 -7.55
C THR A 101 -0.83 -10.29 -7.47
N ILE A 102 0.26 -10.79 -8.05
CA ILE A 102 1.54 -10.09 -8.13
C ILE A 102 2.01 -10.14 -9.58
N ARG A 103 2.23 -8.97 -10.19
CA ARG A 103 2.78 -8.84 -11.54
C ARG A 103 3.96 -7.86 -11.53
N ARG A 104 5.07 -8.32 -12.09
CA ARG A 104 6.28 -7.52 -12.27
C ARG A 104 6.14 -6.61 -13.49
N GLN A 105 6.71 -5.41 -13.43
CA GLN A 105 6.91 -4.58 -14.60
C GLN A 105 8.05 -5.15 -15.45
N VAL A 106 7.78 -5.47 -16.72
CA VAL A 106 8.75 -6.00 -17.69
C VAL A 106 9.46 -4.86 -18.40
#